data_AF-A0A9D5BSX6-F1
#
_entry.id   AF-A0A9D5BSX6-F1
#
_cell.length_a   1.000
_cell.length_b   1.000
_cell.length_c   1.000
_cell.angle_alpha   90.00
_cell.angle_beta   90.00
_cell.angle_gamma   90.00
#
_symmetry.space_group_name_H-M   'P 1'
#
loop_
_entity.id
_entity.type
_entity.pdbx_description
1 polymer ?
#
loop_
_entity_poly.entity_id
_entity_poly.type
_entity_poly.pdbx_seq_one_letter_code
_entity_poly.pdbx_strand_id
1 'polypeptide(L)'
;MAPPLLPLFIMLMLVLIPNPIPQSHARFTPKAEDLVTSQSGGRPACDGRWIHIRSLPASFNTELLETCDAFPLMDEPLCPYAANHGLGPRTHNRSRSWYRTDPRLLEPLIHRRLMEHPCLTPDPSLADAIFLPYYASLDALPFLYSPPLFNSSALHALPLYHHLLSDQPHVYSRRHGHDHFLVLAGPAWDFSQAPDADPVLWGTSFLSRPEFFNLTVLTLESRPSPWQEHAIPHPTSFHPATLARLAAWLARARRSRRTTLMLFAGGGGGGGANIRGSIRAECENRTDLCQMVDCSDGVCSHDPIRFMRPMLRSSFCLQPPGDTPTRRSTFDGILAGCIPVFFEEISARKQYGWHLPRDRYEDFSVYVPKEDVVYGGVRITQVLSAIPEAEVRRMRERLLELAPGVMYRRHGSSAGLRAIKDAVDLAIDGVFRRIRRRVRALESRQLVVVDDAEEDGDDGWMDGSDLYGLR
;
A
#
# COMPACT_ATOMS: atom_id res chain seq x y z
N MET A 1 26.87 24.16 -67.36
CA MET A 1 26.01 25.36 -67.41
C MET A 1 24.57 24.92 -67.16
N ALA A 2 23.74 25.78 -66.57
CA ALA A 2 22.31 25.55 -66.32
C ALA A 2 21.48 26.62 -67.06
N PRO A 3 20.13 26.65 -66.98
CA PRO A 3 19.17 25.55 -66.85
C PRO A 3 18.42 25.34 -68.20
N PRO A 4 17.23 25.88 -68.54
CA PRO A 4 15.91 25.86 -67.88
C PRO A 4 14.69 25.44 -68.76
N LEU A 5 13.50 25.45 -68.13
CA LEU A 5 12.13 25.59 -68.69
C LEU A 5 11.26 24.36 -69.05
N LEU A 6 10.17 24.24 -68.28
CA LEU A 6 8.83 23.71 -68.63
C LEU A 6 8.16 24.60 -69.72
N PRO A 7 7.09 24.18 -70.46
CA PRO A 7 5.79 23.91 -69.82
C PRO A 7 4.75 22.98 -70.51
N LEU A 8 3.69 22.69 -69.74
CA LEU A 8 2.25 22.55 -70.09
C LEU A 8 1.67 21.39 -70.98
N PHE A 9 0.73 20.67 -70.33
CA PHE A 9 -0.65 20.31 -70.75
C PHE A 9 -1.00 19.08 -71.64
N ILE A 10 -1.62 18.09 -70.96
CA ILE A 10 -2.90 17.40 -71.27
C ILE A 10 -3.14 16.81 -72.68
N MET A 11 -3.20 15.46 -72.79
CA MET A 11 -4.48 14.76 -73.05
C MET A 11 -4.49 13.26 -72.66
N LEU A 12 -5.70 12.69 -72.70
CA LEU A 12 -6.23 11.52 -71.99
C LEU A 12 -6.11 10.17 -72.77
N MET A 13 -6.33 9.04 -72.08
CA MET A 13 -6.60 7.67 -72.60
C MET A 13 -5.39 6.90 -73.19
N LEU A 14 -5.22 5.57 -73.05
CA LEU A 14 -6.03 4.47 -72.45
C LEU A 14 -5.12 3.44 -71.73
N VAL A 15 -5.67 2.78 -70.69
CA VAL A 15 -5.49 1.37 -70.26
C VAL A 15 -4.14 0.67 -70.47
N LEU A 16 -3.55 0.19 -69.36
CA LEU A 16 -3.16 -1.22 -69.14
C LEU A 16 -2.95 -1.49 -67.64
N ILE A 17 -3.51 -2.59 -67.13
CA ILE A 17 -3.41 -3.06 -65.73
C ILE A 17 -2.53 -4.33 -65.74
N PRO A 18 -1.51 -4.45 -64.87
CA PRO A 18 -1.66 -5.34 -63.71
C PRO A 18 -1.03 -4.86 -62.38
N ASN A 19 -1.83 -4.98 -61.31
CA ASN A 19 -1.48 -5.19 -59.90
C ASN A 19 -0.48 -4.26 -59.17
N PRO A 20 -0.98 -3.50 -58.18
CA PRO A 20 -0.22 -3.13 -56.98
C PRO A 20 -0.69 -3.85 -55.71
N ILE A 21 0.30 -4.15 -54.87
CA ILE A 21 0.23 -4.47 -53.44
C ILE A 21 -0.72 -3.51 -52.69
N PRO A 22 -1.62 -4.00 -51.81
CA PRO A 22 -2.29 -3.15 -50.84
C PRO A 22 -1.52 -3.12 -49.50
N GLN A 23 -0.63 -2.14 -49.34
CA GLN A 23 -0.51 -1.48 -48.05
C GLN A 23 -1.59 -0.40 -47.98
N SER A 24 -2.55 -0.51 -47.06
CA SER A 24 -3.33 0.67 -46.67
C SER A 24 -3.75 0.62 -45.21
N HIS A 25 -3.58 1.75 -44.54
CA HIS A 25 -4.01 1.98 -43.17
C HIS A 25 -5.54 2.00 -43.09
N ALA A 26 -6.15 0.95 -42.55
CA ALA A 26 -7.50 1.04 -42.02
C ALA A 26 -7.46 1.79 -40.68
N ARG A 27 -7.90 3.05 -40.67
CA ARG A 27 -8.22 3.77 -39.43
C ARG A 27 -9.42 3.07 -38.77
N PHE A 28 -9.17 2.30 -37.72
CA PHE A 28 -10.26 1.76 -36.91
C PHE A 28 -10.84 2.87 -36.02
N THR A 29 -11.79 3.62 -36.58
CA THR A 29 -12.76 4.38 -35.79
C THR A 29 -13.84 3.41 -35.32
N PRO A 30 -14.01 3.14 -34.01
CA PRO A 30 -15.13 2.35 -33.54
C PRO A 30 -16.41 3.13 -33.83
N LYS A 31 -17.33 2.55 -34.61
CA LYS A 31 -18.70 3.06 -34.69
C LYS A 31 -19.34 2.86 -33.32
N ALA A 32 -19.77 3.95 -32.70
CA ALA A 32 -20.59 3.91 -31.50
C ALA A 32 -22.06 3.72 -31.93
N GLU A 33 -22.47 2.47 -32.15
CA GLU A 33 -23.86 2.01 -32.24
C GLU A 33 -23.85 0.48 -32.43
N ASP A 34 -23.98 -0.25 -31.31
CA ASP A 34 -24.62 -1.57 -31.15
C ASP A 34 -24.18 -2.20 -29.82
N LEU A 35 -24.58 -1.55 -28.71
CA LEU A 35 -24.46 -2.07 -27.34
C LEU A 35 -25.55 -1.43 -26.45
N VAL A 36 -26.78 -1.34 -26.97
CA VAL A 36 -27.96 -0.83 -26.24
C VAL A 36 -28.94 -1.98 -25.99
N THR A 37 -28.56 -2.87 -25.10
CA THR A 37 -29.50 -3.75 -24.38
C THR A 37 -29.32 -3.56 -22.88
N SER A 38 -30.03 -2.56 -22.35
CA SER A 38 -30.48 -2.46 -20.95
C SER A 38 -29.53 -3.01 -19.86
N GLN A 39 -28.36 -2.42 -19.70
CA GLN A 39 -27.75 -2.37 -18.37
C GLN A 39 -28.23 -1.09 -17.67
N SER A 40 -29.13 -1.26 -16.70
CA SER A 40 -29.47 -0.21 -15.75
C SER A 40 -28.19 0.27 -15.07
N GLY A 41 -27.90 1.57 -15.14
CA GLY A 41 -26.77 2.20 -14.46
C GLY A 41 -26.94 2.25 -12.95
N GLY A 42 -27.00 1.08 -12.32
CA GLY A 42 -27.12 0.92 -10.88
C GLY A 42 -25.88 1.46 -10.19
N ARG A 43 -26.05 2.49 -9.36
CA ARG A 43 -25.14 2.68 -8.23
C ARG A 43 -25.05 1.34 -7.48
N PRO A 44 -23.87 0.93 -6.99
CA PRO A 44 -23.82 -0.13 -6.00
C PRO A 44 -24.75 0.28 -4.85
N ALA A 45 -25.66 -0.61 -4.44
CA ALA A 45 -26.40 -0.38 -3.22
C ALA A 45 -25.39 -0.17 -2.08
N CYS A 46 -25.50 0.96 -1.39
CA CYS A 46 -24.65 1.28 -0.24
C CYS A 46 -25.03 0.50 1.02
N ASP A 47 -25.99 -0.42 0.89
CA ASP A 47 -26.41 -1.37 1.91
C ASP A 47 -25.20 -2.13 2.50
N GLY A 48 -25.12 -2.13 3.83
CA GLY A 48 -23.99 -2.67 4.59
C GLY A 48 -22.65 -1.97 4.39
N ARG A 49 -22.59 -0.77 3.77
CA ARG A 49 -21.35 -0.04 3.41
C ARG A 49 -21.39 1.48 3.65
N TRP A 50 -22.31 1.97 4.47
CA TRP A 50 -22.37 3.39 4.83
C TRP A 50 -21.27 3.75 5.84
N ILE A 51 -20.52 4.82 5.56
CA ILE A 51 -19.54 5.41 6.48
C ILE A 51 -20.04 6.77 6.94
N HIS A 52 -20.05 6.99 8.25
CA HIS A 52 -20.09 8.33 8.82
C HIS A 52 -18.67 8.75 9.22
N ILE A 53 -18.19 9.86 8.68
CA ILE A 53 -16.93 10.46 9.11
C ILE A 53 -17.24 11.32 10.33
N ARG A 54 -16.72 10.94 11.49
CA ARG A 54 -17.00 11.64 12.73
C ARG A 54 -16.36 13.02 12.70
N SER A 55 -17.15 14.06 12.95
CA SER A 55 -16.62 15.40 13.20
C SER A 55 -15.83 15.38 14.52
N LEU A 56 -14.56 15.78 14.47
CA LEU A 56 -13.66 15.92 15.62
C LEU A 56 -13.02 17.32 15.57
N PRO A 57 -12.73 17.95 16.73
CA PRO A 57 -11.91 19.15 16.81
C PRO A 57 -10.60 19.06 16.02
N ALA A 58 -10.15 20.21 15.47
CA ALA A 58 -8.94 20.31 14.64
C ALA A 58 -7.67 19.83 15.35
N SER A 59 -7.63 19.96 16.69
CA SER A 59 -6.57 19.48 17.58
C SER A 59 -6.34 17.96 17.50
N PHE A 60 -7.32 17.18 17.00
CA PHE A 60 -7.17 15.73 16.76
C PHE A 60 -6.68 15.41 15.34
N ASN A 61 -6.58 16.39 14.44
CA ASN A 61 -6.18 16.16 13.04
C ASN A 61 -5.43 17.34 12.39
N THR A 62 -6.13 18.33 11.84
CA THR A 62 -5.51 19.32 10.94
C THR A 62 -4.53 20.24 11.65
N GLU A 63 -4.74 20.52 12.94
CA GLU A 63 -3.83 21.33 13.75
C GLU A 63 -2.49 20.61 14.03
N LEU A 64 -2.52 19.26 14.13
CA LEU A 64 -1.30 18.44 14.25
C LEU A 64 -0.41 18.50 13.00
N LEU A 65 -0.97 18.93 11.85
CA LEU A 65 -0.20 19.21 10.61
C LEU A 65 0.41 20.61 10.59
N GLU A 66 0.12 21.48 11.57
CA GLU A 66 0.76 22.79 11.70
C GLU A 66 2.05 22.69 12.53
N THR A 67 2.17 21.65 13.37
CA THR A 67 3.30 21.40 14.27
C THR A 67 4.12 20.15 13.93
N CYS A 68 3.94 19.55 12.75
CA CYS A 68 4.66 18.32 12.35
C CYS A 68 6.20 18.47 12.29
N ASP A 69 6.73 19.69 12.20
CA ASP A 69 8.18 20.00 12.22
C ASP A 69 8.72 20.31 13.62
N ALA A 70 7.88 20.23 14.68
CA ALA A 70 8.28 20.53 16.05
C ALA A 70 9.16 19.43 16.71
N PHE A 71 9.38 18.30 16.03
CA PHE A 71 10.07 17.13 16.58
C PHE A 71 11.25 16.71 15.69
N PRO A 72 12.41 16.33 16.29
CA PRO A 72 13.63 15.98 15.55
C PRO A 72 13.52 14.59 14.88
N LEU A 73 12.84 14.56 13.74
CA LEU A 73 12.45 13.36 13.01
C LEU A 73 13.47 12.92 11.95
N MET A 74 14.63 12.38 12.40
CA MET A 74 15.67 11.85 11.50
C MET A 74 16.19 12.90 10.50
N ASP A 75 16.66 14.04 11.01
CA ASP A 75 17.32 15.14 10.29
C ASP A 75 16.55 15.83 9.15
N GLU A 76 15.34 15.38 8.78
CA GLU A 76 14.46 16.05 7.81
C GLU A 76 13.11 16.50 8.41
N PRO A 77 12.60 17.70 8.05
CA PRO A 77 11.26 18.15 8.42
C PRO A 77 10.16 17.28 7.81
N LEU A 78 9.10 17.03 8.58
CA LEU A 78 7.97 16.18 8.19
C LEU A 78 6.89 16.93 7.39
N CYS A 79 6.63 18.20 7.72
CA CYS A 79 5.54 18.97 7.13
C CYS A 79 5.60 19.14 5.60
N PRO A 80 6.77 19.22 4.93
CA PRO A 80 6.83 19.18 3.47
C PRO A 80 6.13 17.96 2.86
N TYR A 81 6.08 16.84 3.59
CA TYR A 81 5.45 15.58 3.17
C TYR A 81 3.92 15.56 3.35
N ALA A 82 3.34 16.51 4.09
CA ALA A 82 1.89 16.72 4.14
C ALA A 82 1.30 17.21 2.79
N ALA A 83 2.16 17.74 1.89
CA ALA A 83 1.77 18.22 0.57
C ALA A 83 0.98 17.19 -0.25
N ASN A 84 0.10 17.68 -1.13
CA ASN A 84 -0.83 16.85 -1.92
C ASN A 84 -1.73 15.93 -1.06
N HIS A 85 -2.06 16.33 0.17
CA HIS A 85 -2.84 15.55 1.15
C HIS A 85 -2.14 14.24 1.55
N GLY A 86 -0.94 14.36 2.14
CA GLY A 86 -0.15 13.24 2.66
C GLY A 86 0.56 12.38 1.61
N LEU A 87 0.43 12.70 0.31
CA LEU A 87 1.20 12.02 -0.74
C LEU A 87 2.65 12.52 -0.82
N GLY A 88 2.95 13.69 -0.23
CA GLY A 88 4.23 14.38 -0.34
C GLY A 88 4.38 15.25 -1.59
N PRO A 89 5.53 15.94 -1.75
CA PRO A 89 5.83 16.70 -2.96
C PRO A 89 6.08 15.76 -4.14
N ARG A 90 5.98 16.26 -5.37
CA ARG A 90 6.26 15.43 -6.56
C ARG A 90 7.75 15.14 -6.65
N THR A 91 8.12 13.94 -7.09
CA THR A 91 9.54 13.58 -7.33
C THR A 91 10.20 14.46 -8.41
N HIS A 92 9.38 15.01 -9.32
CA HIS A 92 9.80 15.95 -10.35
C HIS A 92 8.57 16.75 -10.83
N ASN A 93 8.74 18.01 -11.25
CA ASN A 93 7.62 18.90 -11.64
C ASN A 93 6.70 18.29 -12.72
N ARG A 94 7.28 17.54 -13.68
CA ARG A 94 6.53 16.85 -14.75
C ARG A 94 5.92 15.50 -14.33
N SER A 95 6.25 14.98 -13.14
CA SER A 95 5.58 13.81 -12.57
C SER A 95 4.10 14.09 -12.37
N ARG A 96 3.25 13.09 -12.65
CA ARG A 96 1.83 13.11 -12.25
C ARG A 96 1.37 11.77 -11.64
N SER A 97 2.33 11.00 -11.14
CA SER A 97 2.09 9.67 -10.54
C SER A 97 3.14 9.27 -9.51
N TRP A 98 4.29 9.96 -9.46
CA TRP A 98 5.38 9.70 -8.52
C TRP A 98 5.54 10.87 -7.55
N TYR A 99 5.51 10.55 -6.27
CA TYR A 99 5.58 11.49 -5.16
C TYR A 99 6.65 11.06 -4.15
N ARG A 100 7.14 12.01 -3.37
CA ARG A 100 8.06 11.78 -2.26
C ARG A 100 7.25 11.42 -1.02
N THR A 101 6.65 10.24 -1.05
CA THR A 101 5.65 9.86 -0.04
C THR A 101 6.32 9.38 1.23
N ASP A 102 5.88 9.88 2.38
CA ASP A 102 6.37 9.48 3.70
C ASP A 102 5.27 8.64 4.40
N PRO A 103 5.59 7.44 4.94
CA PRO A 103 4.60 6.58 5.57
C PRO A 103 3.91 7.20 6.79
N ARG A 104 4.54 8.16 7.48
CA ARG A 104 3.99 8.85 8.66
C ARG A 104 2.80 9.77 8.32
N LEU A 105 2.55 10.03 7.04
CA LEU A 105 1.41 10.81 6.54
C LEU A 105 0.26 9.93 6.00
N LEU A 106 0.23 8.64 6.35
CA LEU A 106 -0.84 7.73 5.95
C LEU A 106 -2.24 8.16 6.47
N GLU A 107 -2.29 8.73 7.67
CA GLU A 107 -3.53 9.21 8.32
C GLU A 107 -4.25 10.30 7.48
N PRO A 108 -3.63 11.45 7.14
CA PRO A 108 -4.25 12.45 6.26
C PRO A 108 -4.48 11.94 4.83
N LEU A 109 -3.65 11.00 4.34
CA LEU A 109 -3.83 10.37 3.03
C LEU A 109 -5.15 9.57 2.99
N ILE A 110 -5.37 8.67 3.95
CA ILE A 110 -6.59 7.85 4.02
C ILE A 110 -7.79 8.72 4.34
N HIS A 111 -7.68 9.68 5.26
CA HIS A 111 -8.76 10.62 5.55
C HIS A 111 -9.23 11.34 4.27
N ARG A 112 -8.31 11.90 3.48
CA ARG A 112 -8.65 12.55 2.19
C ARG A 112 -9.28 11.58 1.18
N ARG A 113 -8.88 10.30 1.19
CA ARG A 113 -9.44 9.27 0.30
C ARG A 113 -10.85 8.83 0.74
N LEU A 114 -11.14 8.82 2.04
CA LEU A 114 -12.46 8.50 2.59
C LEU A 114 -13.50 9.59 2.34
N MET A 115 -13.10 10.86 2.29
CA MET A 115 -13.98 11.95 1.83
C MET A 115 -14.48 11.78 0.38
N GLU A 116 -13.94 10.81 -0.37
CA GLU A 116 -14.34 10.47 -1.75
C GLU A 116 -15.06 9.11 -1.85
N HIS A 117 -15.40 8.49 -0.71
CA HIS A 117 -16.16 7.23 -0.65
C HIS A 117 -17.60 7.45 -1.19
N PRO A 118 -18.14 6.58 -2.05
CA PRO A 118 -19.48 6.77 -2.63
C PRO A 118 -20.63 6.62 -1.62
N CYS A 119 -20.40 6.00 -0.46
CA CYS A 119 -21.43 5.69 0.53
C CYS A 119 -21.16 6.43 1.85
N LEU A 120 -21.12 7.77 1.80
CA LEU A 120 -21.01 8.62 2.99
C LEU A 120 -22.41 9.03 3.49
N THR A 121 -22.62 8.99 4.81
CA THR A 121 -23.84 9.49 5.46
C THR A 121 -23.51 10.58 6.50
N PRO A 122 -24.25 11.72 6.51
CA PRO A 122 -24.12 12.72 7.57
C PRO A 122 -24.78 12.24 8.88
N ASP A 123 -25.75 11.33 8.80
CA ASP A 123 -26.41 10.74 9.95
C ASP A 123 -25.63 9.50 10.42
N PRO A 124 -25.07 9.49 11.65
CA PRO A 124 -24.36 8.34 12.18
C PRO A 124 -25.28 7.13 12.36
N SER A 125 -26.58 7.30 12.61
CA SER A 125 -27.52 6.19 12.85
C SER A 125 -27.67 5.25 11.65
N LEU A 126 -27.47 5.77 10.43
CA LEU A 126 -27.48 5.03 9.17
C LEU A 126 -26.14 4.37 8.82
N ALA A 127 -25.08 4.63 9.58
CA ALA A 127 -23.73 4.18 9.26
C ALA A 127 -23.43 2.77 9.77
N ASP A 128 -22.95 1.93 8.85
CA ASP A 128 -22.37 0.61 9.14
C ASP A 128 -20.99 0.72 9.81
N ALA A 129 -20.24 1.79 9.52
CA ALA A 129 -18.95 2.09 10.13
C ALA A 129 -18.79 3.59 10.44
N ILE A 130 -18.18 3.91 11.58
CA ILE A 130 -17.81 5.27 11.99
C ILE A 130 -16.30 5.45 11.80
N PHE A 131 -15.89 6.31 10.86
CA PHE A 131 -14.49 6.68 10.73
C PHE A 131 -14.15 7.79 11.73
N LEU A 132 -13.10 7.60 12.52
CA LEU A 132 -12.52 8.63 13.37
C LEU A 132 -11.31 9.26 12.66
N PRO A 133 -11.42 10.50 12.15
CA PRO A 133 -10.29 11.23 11.56
C PRO A 133 -9.37 11.77 12.66
N TYR A 134 -8.70 10.87 13.39
CA TYR A 134 -7.69 11.17 14.40
C TYR A 134 -6.31 10.84 13.85
N TYR A 135 -5.38 11.79 13.89
CA TYR A 135 -4.01 11.59 13.42
C TYR A 135 -3.12 11.14 14.58
N ALA A 136 -3.40 9.94 15.09
CA ALA A 136 -2.80 9.36 16.28
C ALA A 136 -1.27 9.30 16.23
N SER A 137 -0.68 9.05 15.06
CA SER A 137 0.77 8.96 14.93
C SER A 137 1.45 10.32 14.99
N LEU A 138 0.73 11.39 14.65
CA LEU A 138 1.19 12.77 14.87
C LEU A 138 0.97 13.19 16.34
N ASP A 139 -0.17 12.82 16.94
CA ASP A 139 -0.45 13.06 18.38
C ASP A 139 0.48 12.26 19.31
N ALA A 140 1.08 11.16 18.83
CA ALA A 140 2.11 10.41 19.54
C ALA A 140 3.48 11.11 19.58
N LEU A 141 3.81 11.98 18.61
CA LEU A 141 5.15 12.58 18.48
C LEU A 141 5.66 13.31 19.74
N PRO A 142 4.84 14.08 20.49
CA PRO A 142 5.27 14.68 21.76
C PRO A 142 5.77 13.63 22.77
N PHE A 143 5.07 12.50 22.88
CA PHE A 143 5.40 11.42 23.82
C PHE A 143 6.63 10.60 23.39
N LEU A 144 6.93 10.55 22.09
CA LEU A 144 8.06 9.80 21.53
C LEU A 144 9.35 10.63 21.41
N TYR A 145 9.24 11.95 21.25
CA TYR A 145 10.38 12.83 20.93
C TYR A 145 10.57 14.05 21.86
N SER A 146 9.67 14.29 22.82
CA SER A 146 9.83 15.35 23.83
C SER A 146 10.22 14.77 25.20
N PRO A 147 11.46 14.97 25.69
CA PRO A 147 11.90 14.40 26.97
C PRO A 147 11.00 14.68 28.19
N PRO A 148 10.34 15.85 28.33
CA PRO A 148 9.39 16.09 29.42
C PRO A 148 8.13 15.19 29.39
N LEU A 149 7.81 14.57 28.25
CA LEU A 149 6.59 13.80 28.03
C LEU A 149 6.81 12.29 27.90
N PHE A 150 8.06 11.80 27.91
CA PHE A 150 8.35 10.36 27.82
C PHE A 150 7.58 9.57 28.89
N ASN A 151 7.65 9.99 30.15
CA ASN A 151 6.94 9.36 31.28
C ASN A 151 5.41 9.62 31.27
N SER A 152 4.87 10.20 30.21
CA SER A 152 3.44 10.48 30.01
C SER A 152 2.85 9.77 28.80
N SER A 153 3.58 8.84 28.16
CA SER A 153 3.17 8.15 26.93
C SER A 153 1.85 7.35 27.05
N ALA A 154 1.45 6.98 28.28
CA ALA A 154 0.15 6.39 28.58
C ALA A 154 -1.04 7.36 28.43
N LEU A 155 -0.80 8.68 28.37
CA LEU A 155 -1.83 9.72 28.16
C LEU A 155 -2.17 9.94 26.68
N HIS A 156 -1.43 9.35 25.74
CA HIS A 156 -1.73 9.42 24.32
C HIS A 156 -3.18 8.97 24.04
N ALA A 157 -3.90 9.75 23.23
CA ALA A 157 -5.31 9.57 22.87
C ALA A 157 -6.37 9.63 24.00
N LEU A 158 -6.00 9.72 25.28
CA LEU A 158 -7.00 9.89 26.36
C LEU A 158 -7.95 11.09 26.14
N PRO A 159 -7.48 12.26 25.65
CA PRO A 159 -8.36 13.38 25.29
C PRO A 159 -9.37 13.04 24.18
N LEU A 160 -9.02 12.17 23.22
CA LEU A 160 -9.97 11.71 22.19
C LEU A 160 -11.07 10.88 22.83
N TYR A 161 -10.74 9.95 23.73
CA TYR A 161 -11.74 9.12 24.41
C TYR A 161 -12.72 9.98 25.22
N HIS A 162 -12.22 10.95 25.99
CA HIS A 162 -13.06 11.91 26.71
C HIS A 162 -13.95 12.74 25.77
N HIS A 163 -13.45 13.12 24.59
CA HIS A 163 -14.25 13.81 23.58
C HIS A 163 -15.37 12.91 23.02
N LEU A 164 -15.09 11.65 22.69
CA LEU A 164 -16.08 10.68 22.19
C LEU A 164 -17.18 10.35 23.22
N LEU A 165 -16.89 10.51 24.52
CA LEU A 165 -17.86 10.34 25.61
C LEU A 165 -18.63 11.63 25.99
N SER A 166 -18.25 12.80 25.44
CA SER A 166 -18.88 14.08 25.77
C SER A 166 -19.62 14.69 24.58
N ASP A 167 -19.03 14.69 23.39
CA ASP A 167 -19.72 15.05 22.16
C ASP A 167 -20.53 13.85 21.63
N GLN A 168 -21.83 14.02 21.42
CA GLN A 168 -22.76 13.01 20.87
C GLN A 168 -22.47 11.56 21.35
N PRO A 169 -22.45 11.28 22.67
CA PRO A 169 -21.96 10.01 23.23
C PRO A 169 -22.75 8.78 22.77
N HIS A 170 -24.01 8.96 22.36
CA HIS A 170 -24.86 7.90 21.82
C HIS A 170 -24.26 7.24 20.56
N VAL A 171 -23.44 7.95 19.78
CA VAL A 171 -22.79 7.39 18.59
C VAL A 171 -21.75 6.34 18.99
N TYR A 172 -20.94 6.62 20.01
CA TYR A 172 -19.94 5.67 20.52
C TYR A 172 -20.59 4.54 21.33
N SER A 173 -21.53 4.87 22.21
CA SER A 173 -22.11 3.91 23.16
C SER A 173 -23.03 2.87 22.53
N ARG A 174 -23.70 3.15 21.39
CA ARG A 174 -24.64 2.22 20.72
C ARG A 174 -24.07 0.82 20.46
N ARG A 175 -22.77 0.74 20.19
CA ARG A 175 -22.01 -0.47 19.85
C ARG A 175 -20.67 -0.51 20.57
N HIS A 176 -20.51 0.28 21.63
CA HIS A 176 -19.30 0.36 22.47
C HIS A 176 -17.99 0.51 21.66
N GLY A 177 -18.01 1.25 20.55
CA GLY A 177 -16.87 1.41 19.65
C GLY A 177 -16.59 0.27 18.65
N HIS A 178 -17.34 -0.86 18.67
CA HIS A 178 -17.12 -2.00 17.76
C HIS A 178 -17.34 -1.70 16.27
N ASP A 179 -18.06 -0.63 15.97
CA ASP A 179 -18.30 -0.09 14.63
C ASP A 179 -17.43 1.13 14.30
N HIS A 180 -16.50 1.51 15.17
CA HIS A 180 -15.59 2.63 14.96
C HIS A 180 -14.24 2.14 14.43
N PHE A 181 -13.64 2.90 13.51
CA PHE A 181 -12.30 2.61 12.99
C PHE A 181 -11.45 3.84 12.74
N LEU A 182 -10.13 3.66 12.79
CA LEU A 182 -9.12 4.70 12.51
C LEU A 182 -7.84 4.11 11.90
N VAL A 183 -6.87 4.98 11.63
CA VAL A 183 -5.57 4.66 11.04
C VAL A 183 -4.46 5.04 12.02
N LEU A 184 -3.42 4.22 12.09
CA LEU A 184 -2.10 4.51 12.65
C LEU A 184 -1.08 4.52 11.50
N ALA A 185 -0.46 5.66 11.24
CA ALA A 185 0.65 5.84 10.31
C ALA A 185 2.01 5.31 10.84
N GLY A 186 1.99 4.25 11.63
CA GLY A 186 3.15 3.59 12.23
C GLY A 186 2.87 2.11 12.51
N PRO A 187 3.90 1.32 12.86
CA PRO A 187 3.76 -0.06 13.29
C PRO A 187 3.09 -0.14 14.68
N ALA A 188 2.21 -1.13 14.91
CA ALA A 188 1.46 -1.31 16.15
C ALA A 188 2.33 -1.35 17.41
N TRP A 189 3.57 -1.81 17.29
CA TRP A 189 4.57 -1.87 18.36
C TRP A 189 4.84 -0.50 19.00
N ASP A 190 4.88 0.58 18.22
CA ASP A 190 5.04 1.98 18.69
C ASP A 190 3.84 2.47 19.53
N PHE A 191 2.76 1.70 19.59
CA PHE A 191 1.52 2.04 20.27
C PHE A 191 1.10 0.98 21.30
N SER A 192 1.93 -0.04 21.56
CA SER A 192 1.57 -1.22 22.36
C SER A 192 2.24 -1.29 23.73
N GLN A 193 2.84 -0.20 24.21
CA GLN A 193 3.50 -0.20 25.53
C GLN A 193 2.48 -0.39 26.66
N ALA A 194 2.79 -1.18 27.68
CA ALA A 194 1.92 -1.34 28.84
C ALA A 194 1.70 0.04 29.53
N PRO A 195 0.47 0.40 29.94
CA PRO A 195 0.19 1.70 30.58
C PRO A 195 0.94 1.93 31.89
N ASP A 196 1.43 0.87 32.52
CA ASP A 196 2.14 0.79 33.79
C ASP A 196 3.62 0.35 33.62
N ALA A 197 4.19 0.47 32.42
CA ALA A 197 5.57 0.09 32.14
C ALA A 197 6.59 0.89 32.97
N ASP A 198 7.43 0.18 33.72
CA ASP A 198 8.57 0.72 34.47
C ASP A 198 9.83 -0.15 34.23
N PRO A 199 10.92 0.39 33.65
CA PRO A 199 11.01 1.71 33.05
C PRO A 199 10.15 1.84 31.79
N VAL A 200 9.67 3.06 31.52
CA VAL A 200 9.05 3.43 30.24
C VAL A 200 10.05 3.18 29.11
N LEU A 201 9.60 2.48 28.07
CA LEU A 201 10.39 2.15 26.88
C LEU A 201 9.97 3.04 25.68
N TRP A 202 10.41 2.68 24.47
CA TRP A 202 9.89 3.27 23.25
C TRP A 202 8.38 2.99 23.07
N GLY A 203 7.65 3.95 22.50
CA GLY A 203 6.24 3.81 22.17
C GLY A 203 5.27 4.51 23.13
N THR A 204 3.98 4.41 22.79
CA THR A 204 2.83 4.86 23.59
C THR A 204 1.94 3.67 23.94
N SER A 205 0.90 3.88 24.77
CA SER A 205 0.03 2.79 25.23
C SER A 205 -1.29 2.63 24.45
N PHE A 206 -1.51 3.36 23.35
CA PHE A 206 -2.82 3.45 22.67
C PHE A 206 -3.48 2.08 22.36
N LEU A 207 -2.73 1.10 21.85
CA LEU A 207 -3.20 -0.27 21.56
C LEU A 207 -3.23 -1.21 22.78
N SER A 208 -2.77 -0.73 23.93
CA SER A 208 -2.80 -1.43 25.22
C SER A 208 -3.78 -0.79 26.23
N ARG A 209 -4.51 0.25 25.80
CA ARG A 209 -5.55 0.93 26.58
C ARG A 209 -6.93 0.26 26.41
N PRO A 210 -7.62 -0.14 27.50
CA PRO A 210 -8.96 -0.75 27.43
C PRO A 210 -10.00 0.11 26.71
N GLU A 211 -9.86 1.43 26.76
CA GLU A 211 -10.72 2.42 26.09
C GLU A 211 -10.78 2.24 24.56
N PHE A 212 -9.79 1.57 23.96
CA PHE A 212 -9.65 1.43 22.51
C PHE A 212 -9.69 -0.01 21.99
N PHE A 213 -9.79 -1.03 22.86
CA PHE A 213 -9.84 -2.45 22.46
C PHE A 213 -11.01 -2.81 21.53
N ASN A 214 -12.10 -2.03 21.57
CA ASN A 214 -13.27 -2.28 20.73
C ASN A 214 -13.15 -1.67 19.32
N LEU A 215 -12.26 -0.70 19.12
CA LEU A 215 -12.05 -0.08 17.80
C LEU A 215 -11.52 -1.09 16.79
N THR A 216 -11.63 -0.77 15.50
CA THR A 216 -10.83 -1.38 14.43
C THR A 216 -9.71 -0.44 14.02
N VAL A 217 -8.46 -0.89 14.05
CA VAL A 217 -7.30 -0.01 13.82
C VAL A 217 -6.51 -0.45 12.61
N LEU A 218 -6.47 0.35 11.55
CA LEU A 218 -5.57 0.09 10.42
C LEU A 218 -4.17 0.57 10.79
N THR A 219 -3.15 -0.27 10.64
CA THR A 219 -1.76 0.04 11.01
C THR A 219 -0.80 -0.34 9.89
N LEU A 220 0.43 0.14 9.89
CA LEU A 220 1.43 -0.30 8.91
C LEU A 220 1.90 -1.73 9.17
N GLU A 221 1.98 -2.15 10.44
CA GLU A 221 2.37 -3.51 10.85
C GLU A 221 1.63 -3.88 12.14
N SER A 222 1.10 -5.09 12.26
CA SER A 222 0.36 -5.57 13.43
C SER A 222 1.28 -6.22 14.46
N ARG A 223 0.74 -6.48 15.66
CA ARG A 223 1.34 -7.45 16.60
C ARG A 223 1.20 -8.89 16.04
N PRO A 224 1.90 -9.90 16.59
CA PRO A 224 1.86 -11.28 16.11
C PRO A 224 0.55 -12.01 16.43
N SER A 225 -0.21 -11.47 17.38
CA SER A 225 -1.57 -11.88 17.73
C SER A 225 -2.41 -10.60 17.84
N PRO A 226 -2.88 -10.03 16.70
CA PRO A 226 -3.60 -8.76 16.70
C PRO A 226 -4.97 -8.90 17.36
N TRP A 227 -5.43 -7.84 18.03
CA TRP A 227 -6.74 -7.85 18.71
C TRP A 227 -7.70 -6.79 18.17
N GLN A 228 -7.26 -5.53 18.07
CA GLN A 228 -8.03 -4.45 17.47
C GLN A 228 -7.51 -4.05 16.08
N GLU A 229 -6.24 -4.30 15.82
CA GLU A 229 -5.52 -3.80 14.66
C GLU A 229 -5.49 -4.79 13.47
N HIS A 230 -5.26 -4.26 12.27
CA HIS A 230 -4.99 -5.03 11.07
C HIS A 230 -3.96 -4.28 10.20
N ALA A 231 -2.95 -4.97 9.69
CA ALA A 231 -1.89 -4.31 8.92
C ALA A 231 -2.33 -4.03 7.48
N ILE A 232 -1.95 -2.87 6.96
CA ILE A 232 -2.22 -2.46 5.58
C ILE A 232 -0.89 -2.08 4.89
N PRO A 233 -0.75 -2.32 3.56
CA PRO A 233 0.49 -2.06 2.83
C PRO A 233 1.08 -0.68 3.11
N HIS A 234 2.40 -0.60 3.34
CA HIS A 234 3.05 0.71 3.46
C HIS A 234 2.87 1.52 2.16
N PRO A 235 2.57 2.82 2.23
CA PRO A 235 2.33 3.63 1.03
C PRO A 235 3.61 3.73 0.19
N THR A 236 3.57 3.11 -0.99
CA THR A 236 4.59 3.25 -2.03
C THR A 236 4.63 4.68 -2.57
N SER A 237 5.65 5.03 -3.34
CA SER A 237 5.75 6.37 -3.97
C SER A 237 4.90 6.55 -5.23
N PHE A 238 4.06 5.58 -5.61
CA PHE A 238 3.30 5.57 -6.86
C PHE A 238 1.79 5.75 -6.62
N HIS A 239 1.29 6.93 -6.99
CA HIS A 239 -0.10 7.34 -6.87
C HIS A 239 -0.66 7.79 -8.22
N PRO A 240 -1.08 6.86 -9.09
CA PRO A 240 -1.67 7.21 -10.38
C PRO A 240 -3.02 7.93 -10.18
N ALA A 241 -3.27 8.94 -11.02
CA ALA A 241 -4.56 9.64 -11.06
C ALA A 241 -5.54 9.06 -12.10
N THR A 242 -5.08 8.20 -13.00
CA THR A 242 -5.89 7.68 -14.12
C THR A 242 -5.53 6.24 -14.47
N LEU A 243 -6.51 5.46 -14.96
CA LEU A 243 -6.30 4.06 -15.39
C LEU A 243 -5.16 3.92 -16.40
N ALA A 244 -5.09 4.81 -17.39
CA ALA A 244 -4.00 4.82 -18.38
C ALA A 244 -2.59 5.00 -17.77
N ARG A 245 -2.46 5.59 -16.57
CA ARG A 245 -1.18 5.76 -15.87
C ARG A 245 -0.78 4.50 -15.11
N LEU A 246 -1.75 3.83 -14.49
CA LEU A 246 -1.56 2.51 -13.91
C LEU A 246 -1.16 1.51 -15.01
N ALA A 247 -1.95 1.41 -16.08
CA ALA A 247 -1.69 0.51 -17.21
C ALA A 247 -0.31 0.77 -17.86
N ALA A 248 0.07 2.03 -18.08
CA ALA A 248 1.39 2.37 -18.60
C ALA A 248 2.54 1.96 -17.66
N TRP A 249 2.34 2.03 -16.35
CA TRP A 249 3.32 1.56 -15.37
C TRP A 249 3.41 0.03 -15.34
N LEU A 250 2.30 -0.69 -15.21
CA LEU A 250 2.27 -2.16 -15.21
C LEU A 250 2.84 -2.73 -16.52
N ALA A 251 2.53 -2.11 -17.66
CA ALA A 251 3.09 -2.51 -18.95
C ALA A 251 4.61 -2.24 -19.05
N ARG A 252 5.13 -1.19 -18.39
CA ARG A 252 6.58 -0.97 -18.24
C ARG A 252 7.20 -2.03 -17.31
N ALA A 253 6.57 -2.30 -16.17
CA ALA A 253 7.04 -3.30 -15.22
C ALA A 253 7.10 -4.69 -15.86
N ARG A 254 6.06 -5.11 -16.59
CA ARG A 254 5.99 -6.37 -17.35
C ARG A 254 7.06 -6.50 -18.43
N ARG A 255 7.30 -5.44 -19.23
CA ARG A 255 8.33 -5.44 -20.30
C ARG A 255 9.77 -5.21 -19.82
N SER A 256 10.02 -4.94 -18.53
CA SER A 256 11.37 -4.64 -18.06
C SER A 256 12.27 -5.89 -18.11
N ARG A 257 13.44 -5.77 -18.75
CA ARG A 257 14.42 -6.86 -18.86
C ARG A 257 15.07 -7.09 -17.49
N ARG A 258 15.00 -8.32 -16.99
CA ARG A 258 15.73 -8.74 -15.80
C ARG A 258 17.17 -9.05 -16.19
N THR A 259 18.13 -8.34 -15.61
CA THR A 259 19.57 -8.49 -15.85
C THR A 259 20.34 -8.90 -14.59
N THR A 260 19.66 -8.91 -13.46
CA THR A 260 20.22 -9.17 -12.13
C THR A 260 19.34 -10.22 -11.45
N LEU A 261 19.93 -11.22 -10.80
CA LEU A 261 19.15 -12.26 -10.12
C LEU A 261 18.42 -11.67 -8.92
N MET A 262 19.17 -11.07 -7.98
CA MET A 262 18.62 -10.58 -6.72
C MET A 262 19.07 -9.15 -6.38
N LEU A 263 18.23 -8.45 -5.63
CA LEU A 263 18.48 -7.08 -5.15
C LEU A 263 18.28 -7.02 -3.65
N PHE A 264 19.21 -6.41 -2.93
CA PHE A 264 18.94 -5.87 -1.60
C PHE A 264 19.06 -4.34 -1.63
N ALA A 265 17.95 -3.66 -1.31
CA ALA A 265 17.91 -2.22 -1.09
C ALA A 265 17.67 -1.97 0.41
N GLY A 266 18.66 -1.43 1.11
CA GLY A 266 18.65 -1.28 2.56
C GLY A 266 20.00 -0.88 3.15
N GLY A 267 19.98 -0.44 4.41
CA GLY A 267 21.17 -0.16 5.22
C GLY A 267 21.29 -1.09 6.43
N GLY A 268 22.21 -0.77 7.34
CA GLY A 268 22.42 -1.50 8.61
C GLY A 268 23.09 -2.87 8.43
N GLY A 269 22.91 -3.79 9.38
CA GLY A 269 23.52 -5.13 9.36
C GLY A 269 24.96 -5.23 9.87
N GLY A 270 25.47 -4.19 10.54
CA GLY A 270 26.63 -4.30 11.41
C GLY A 270 26.29 -5.01 12.74
N GLY A 271 27.31 -5.45 13.47
CA GLY A 271 27.14 -6.29 14.66
C GLY A 271 27.37 -7.78 14.38
N GLY A 272 26.87 -8.64 15.28
CA GLY A 272 27.03 -10.10 15.19
C GLY A 272 26.26 -10.76 14.03
N ALA A 273 26.27 -12.09 13.99
CA ALA A 273 25.62 -12.89 12.93
C ALA A 273 24.13 -12.52 12.78
N ASN A 274 23.79 -11.91 11.64
CA ASN A 274 22.45 -11.41 11.33
C ASN A 274 22.19 -11.46 9.81
N ILE A 275 20.91 -11.53 9.43
CA ILE A 275 20.52 -11.76 8.03
C ILE A 275 20.89 -10.63 7.07
N ARG A 276 20.85 -9.36 7.52
CA ARG A 276 21.30 -8.22 6.70
C ARG A 276 22.81 -8.29 6.43
N GLY A 277 23.58 -8.74 7.43
CA GLY A 277 25.00 -9.05 7.32
C GLY A 277 25.28 -10.19 6.33
N SER A 278 24.60 -11.33 6.48
CA SER A 278 24.74 -12.48 5.55
C SER A 278 24.41 -12.11 4.11
N ILE A 279 23.33 -11.36 3.88
CA ILE A 279 22.94 -10.88 2.54
C ILE A 279 24.02 -9.96 1.96
N ARG A 280 24.55 -8.99 2.74
CA ARG A 280 25.62 -8.12 2.27
C ARG A 280 26.85 -8.93 1.88
N ALA A 281 27.31 -9.83 2.74
CA ALA A 281 28.50 -10.66 2.49
C ALA A 281 28.33 -11.57 1.26
N GLU A 282 27.14 -12.13 1.02
CA GLU A 282 26.87 -12.90 -0.20
C GLU A 282 26.86 -12.01 -1.45
N CYS A 283 26.26 -10.82 -1.37
CA CYS A 283 26.17 -9.88 -2.49
C CYS A 283 27.51 -9.24 -2.86
N GLU A 284 28.39 -8.98 -1.88
CA GLU A 284 29.78 -8.53 -2.11
C GLU A 284 30.61 -9.61 -2.82
N ASN A 285 30.39 -10.88 -2.50
CA ASN A 285 31.04 -12.01 -3.17
C ASN A 285 30.42 -12.35 -4.54
N ARG A 286 29.17 -11.98 -4.80
CA ARG A 286 28.40 -12.32 -6.01
C ARG A 286 27.83 -11.10 -6.72
N THR A 287 28.69 -10.11 -7.01
CA THR A 287 28.34 -8.89 -7.75
C THR A 287 27.86 -9.13 -9.19
N ASP A 288 28.07 -10.34 -9.72
CA ASP A 288 27.53 -10.84 -10.98
C ASP A 288 26.02 -11.17 -10.93
N LEU A 289 25.52 -11.57 -9.74
CA LEU A 289 24.11 -11.98 -9.55
C LEU A 289 23.33 -11.03 -8.63
N CYS A 290 23.96 -10.45 -7.63
CA CYS A 290 23.33 -9.56 -6.67
C CYS A 290 23.69 -8.10 -6.91
N GLN A 291 22.67 -7.24 -6.90
CA GLN A 291 22.86 -5.81 -6.77
C GLN A 291 22.57 -5.37 -5.33
N MET A 292 23.50 -4.60 -4.75
CA MET A 292 23.27 -3.82 -3.54
C MET A 292 22.82 -2.41 -3.92
N VAL A 293 21.85 -1.88 -3.19
CA VAL A 293 21.48 -0.46 -3.19
C VAL A 293 21.55 0.03 -1.76
N ASP A 294 22.58 0.82 -1.47
CA ASP A 294 22.74 1.40 -0.16
C ASP A 294 21.65 2.44 0.10
N CYS A 295 20.91 2.21 1.18
CA CYS A 295 19.84 3.07 1.69
C CYS A 295 20.12 3.56 3.11
N SER A 296 21.38 3.50 3.55
CA SER A 296 21.85 4.13 4.79
C SER A 296 21.61 5.64 4.76
N ASP A 297 21.63 6.28 5.93
CA ASP A 297 21.46 7.74 6.10
C ASP A 297 20.19 8.31 5.43
N GLY A 298 19.12 7.51 5.36
CA GLY A 298 17.82 7.93 4.84
C GLY A 298 17.76 8.17 3.32
N VAL A 299 18.84 7.94 2.55
CA VAL A 299 18.93 8.38 1.14
C VAL A 299 17.87 7.79 0.20
N CYS A 300 17.21 6.69 0.60
CA CYS A 300 16.12 6.06 -0.14
C CYS A 300 14.72 6.46 0.34
N SER A 301 14.55 7.13 1.48
CA SER A 301 13.26 7.34 2.14
C SER A 301 12.23 8.04 1.25
N HIS A 302 12.69 9.00 0.45
CA HIS A 302 11.81 9.86 -0.37
C HIS A 302 12.22 10.00 -1.85
N ASP A 303 13.27 9.30 -2.30
CA ASP A 303 13.66 9.23 -3.73
C ASP A 303 13.43 7.82 -4.32
N PRO A 304 12.25 7.55 -4.89
CA PRO A 304 11.95 6.25 -5.48
C PRO A 304 12.79 5.93 -6.72
N ILE A 305 13.51 6.89 -7.32
CA ILE A 305 14.35 6.58 -8.48
C ILE A 305 15.51 5.67 -8.09
N ARG A 306 16.04 5.82 -6.85
CA ARG A 306 17.16 5.02 -6.33
C ARG A 306 16.84 3.53 -6.25
N PHE A 307 15.65 3.17 -5.73
CA PHE A 307 15.26 1.77 -5.60
C PHE A 307 14.42 1.24 -6.79
N MET A 308 13.50 2.02 -7.37
CA MET A 308 12.64 1.51 -8.46
C MET A 308 13.42 1.17 -9.73
N ARG A 309 14.51 1.90 -10.04
CA ARG A 309 15.33 1.62 -11.23
C ARG A 309 16.03 0.25 -11.15
N PRO A 310 16.74 -0.11 -10.06
CA PRO A 310 17.28 -1.47 -9.89
C PRO A 310 16.18 -2.51 -9.65
N MET A 311 15.11 -2.22 -8.91
CA MET A 311 13.98 -3.16 -8.75
C MET A 311 13.33 -3.53 -10.09
N LEU A 312 13.33 -2.66 -11.10
CA LEU A 312 12.87 -3.00 -12.47
C LEU A 312 13.85 -3.91 -13.25
N ARG A 313 15.09 -4.09 -12.77
CA ARG A 313 16.15 -4.90 -13.41
C ARG A 313 16.43 -6.22 -12.70
N SER A 314 16.01 -6.36 -11.44
CA SER A 314 16.23 -7.58 -10.66
C SER A 314 15.03 -8.52 -10.70
N SER A 315 15.25 -9.83 -10.77
CA SER A 315 14.17 -10.83 -10.72
C SER A 315 13.58 -10.92 -9.30
N PHE A 316 14.45 -10.99 -8.31
CA PHE A 316 14.11 -11.13 -6.89
C PHE A 316 14.53 -9.91 -6.07
N CYS A 317 13.75 -9.57 -5.05
CA CYS A 317 14.01 -8.49 -4.12
C CYS A 317 14.03 -9.05 -2.69
N LEU A 318 15.22 -9.08 -2.07
CA LEU A 318 15.44 -9.65 -0.75
C LEU A 318 14.84 -8.74 0.32
N GLN A 319 13.93 -9.26 1.14
CA GLN A 319 13.18 -8.54 2.20
C GLN A 319 13.50 -9.04 3.63
N PRO A 320 14.78 -9.02 4.10
CA PRO A 320 15.06 -9.30 5.51
C PRO A 320 14.45 -8.23 6.44
N PRO A 321 13.99 -8.63 7.64
CA PRO A 321 13.51 -7.72 8.68
C PRO A 321 14.63 -6.82 9.24
N GLY A 322 14.29 -5.96 10.19
CA GLY A 322 15.25 -5.34 11.11
C GLY A 322 14.50 -4.71 12.27
N ASP A 323 14.60 -3.39 12.42
CA ASP A 323 13.96 -2.60 13.47
C ASP A 323 12.45 -2.91 13.59
N THR A 324 11.80 -3.15 12.44
CA THR A 324 10.47 -3.76 12.35
C THR A 324 10.48 -4.99 11.42
N PRO A 325 9.47 -5.89 11.51
CA PRO A 325 9.37 -7.08 10.68
C PRO A 325 9.30 -6.82 9.17
N THR A 326 8.55 -5.80 8.74
CA THR A 326 8.26 -5.52 7.32
C THR A 326 9.04 -4.32 6.83
N ARG A 327 9.16 -4.24 5.51
CA ARG A 327 9.71 -3.07 4.84
C ARG A 327 8.78 -2.61 3.73
N ARG A 328 8.68 -1.29 3.60
CA ARG A 328 8.07 -0.60 2.45
C ARG A 328 8.55 -1.16 1.10
N SER A 329 9.84 -1.52 1.01
CA SER A 329 10.45 -2.08 -0.20
C SER A 329 9.87 -3.42 -0.66
N THR A 330 9.04 -4.09 0.16
CA THR A 330 8.17 -5.20 -0.28
C THR A 330 7.16 -4.72 -1.32
N PHE A 331 6.43 -3.64 -1.02
CA PHE A 331 5.34 -3.12 -1.86
C PHE A 331 5.88 -2.37 -3.09
N ASP A 332 7.02 -1.68 -2.95
CA ASP A 332 7.75 -1.14 -4.09
C ASP A 332 8.27 -2.26 -5.02
N GLY A 333 8.70 -3.39 -4.45
CA GLY A 333 9.05 -4.61 -5.18
C GLY A 333 7.89 -5.18 -5.99
N ILE A 334 6.71 -5.31 -5.37
CA ILE A 334 5.46 -5.72 -6.04
C ILE A 334 5.18 -4.79 -7.24
N LEU A 335 5.21 -3.46 -7.04
CA LEU A 335 5.02 -2.47 -8.11
C LEU A 335 6.06 -2.54 -9.23
N ALA A 336 7.30 -2.95 -8.92
CA ALA A 336 8.36 -3.15 -9.90
C ALA A 336 8.26 -4.51 -10.62
N GLY A 337 7.40 -5.42 -10.16
CA GLY A 337 7.38 -6.82 -10.57
C GLY A 337 8.63 -7.61 -10.14
N CYS A 338 9.25 -7.21 -9.02
CA CYS A 338 10.44 -7.84 -8.44
C CYS A 338 9.99 -8.76 -7.30
N ILE A 339 10.18 -10.07 -7.47
CA ILE A 339 9.61 -11.13 -6.62
C ILE A 339 10.17 -10.98 -5.19
N PRO A 340 9.33 -10.71 -4.17
CA PRO A 340 9.77 -10.61 -2.79
C PRO A 340 10.38 -11.94 -2.31
N VAL A 341 11.50 -11.87 -1.62
CA VAL A 341 12.09 -12.99 -0.88
C VAL A 341 12.02 -12.68 0.60
N PHE A 342 11.13 -13.35 1.32
CA PHE A 342 10.90 -13.16 2.75
C PHE A 342 11.76 -14.11 3.59
N PHE A 343 12.18 -13.63 4.76
CA PHE A 343 13.01 -14.39 5.69
C PHE A 343 12.28 -14.75 7.00
N GLU A 344 11.18 -14.06 7.29
CA GLU A 344 10.24 -14.39 8.38
C GLU A 344 8.81 -14.24 7.87
N GLU A 345 7.89 -15.10 8.31
CA GLU A 345 6.48 -15.03 7.88
C GLU A 345 5.76 -13.75 8.36
N ILE A 346 6.21 -13.17 9.47
CA ILE A 346 5.67 -11.92 10.01
C ILE A 346 6.02 -10.70 9.15
N SER A 347 7.07 -10.79 8.30
CA SER A 347 7.41 -9.74 7.32
C SER A 347 6.37 -9.55 6.20
N ALA A 348 5.40 -10.48 6.05
CA ALA A 348 4.22 -10.23 5.23
C ALA A 348 3.04 -11.19 5.49
N ARG A 349 3.28 -12.51 5.38
CA ARG A 349 2.24 -13.55 5.33
C ARG A 349 1.27 -13.55 6.50
N LYS A 350 1.75 -13.18 7.70
CA LYS A 350 0.93 -13.17 8.92
C LYS A 350 0.12 -11.90 9.16
N GLN A 351 0.20 -10.88 8.28
CA GLN A 351 -0.44 -9.59 8.58
C GLN A 351 -1.12 -8.84 7.42
N TYR A 352 -0.84 -9.13 6.15
CA TYR A 352 -1.45 -8.40 5.00
C TYR A 352 -2.52 -9.21 4.25
N GLY A 353 -3.27 -10.08 4.94
CA GLY A 353 -4.23 -10.99 4.33
C GLY A 353 -5.33 -10.31 3.50
N TRP A 354 -5.75 -9.10 3.88
CA TRP A 354 -6.71 -8.30 3.11
C TRP A 354 -6.19 -7.78 1.77
N HIS A 355 -4.88 -7.83 1.52
CA HIS A 355 -4.23 -7.27 0.32
C HIS A 355 -3.40 -8.30 -0.45
N LEU A 356 -2.99 -9.40 0.19
CA LEU A 356 -2.15 -10.46 -0.36
C LEU A 356 -2.66 -11.84 0.11
N PRO A 357 -2.89 -12.82 -0.79
CA PRO A 357 -3.47 -14.11 -0.41
C PRO A 357 -2.54 -14.92 0.49
N ARG A 358 -2.89 -15.02 1.77
CA ARG A 358 -2.14 -15.71 2.84
C ARG A 358 -1.80 -17.17 2.52
N ASP A 359 -2.73 -17.84 1.86
CA ASP A 359 -2.70 -19.23 1.44
C ASP A 359 -1.89 -19.46 0.15
N ARG A 360 -1.59 -18.40 -0.62
CA ARG A 360 -0.93 -18.47 -1.94
C ARG A 360 0.30 -17.56 -2.05
N TYR A 361 1.07 -17.42 -0.98
CA TYR A 361 2.28 -16.58 -0.99
C TYR A 361 3.36 -17.10 -1.96
N GLU A 362 3.44 -18.41 -2.12
CA GLU A 362 4.33 -19.11 -3.05
C GLU A 362 4.00 -18.85 -4.54
N ASP A 363 2.80 -18.36 -4.87
CA ASP A 363 2.45 -17.96 -6.23
C ASP A 363 3.06 -16.61 -6.65
N PHE A 364 3.66 -15.84 -5.73
CA PHE A 364 4.25 -14.52 -6.05
C PHE A 364 5.50 -14.15 -5.24
N SER A 365 5.95 -14.99 -4.31
CA SER A 365 7.10 -14.74 -3.43
C SER A 365 7.88 -16.02 -3.12
N VAL A 366 9.10 -15.85 -2.58
CA VAL A 366 9.94 -16.95 -2.10
C VAL A 366 10.13 -16.80 -0.60
N TYR A 367 10.07 -17.89 0.15
CA TYR A 367 10.42 -17.92 1.57
C TYR A 367 11.74 -18.66 1.77
N VAL A 368 12.67 -18.05 2.51
CA VAL A 368 13.96 -18.65 2.88
C VAL A 368 14.20 -18.39 4.37
N PRO A 369 14.12 -19.40 5.26
CA PRO A 369 14.23 -19.18 6.70
C PRO A 369 15.51 -18.41 7.06
N LYS A 370 15.35 -17.38 7.90
CA LYS A 370 16.45 -16.49 8.33
C LYS A 370 17.60 -17.29 8.96
N GLU A 371 17.26 -18.25 9.82
CA GLU A 371 18.18 -19.08 10.59
C GLU A 371 19.03 -19.99 9.68
N ASP A 372 18.45 -20.52 8.59
CA ASP A 372 19.15 -21.37 7.62
C ASP A 372 20.24 -20.60 6.86
N VAL A 373 20.04 -19.31 6.61
CA VAL A 373 21.03 -18.44 5.96
C VAL A 373 22.09 -17.95 6.96
N VAL A 374 21.69 -17.59 8.18
CA VAL A 374 22.60 -17.01 9.18
C VAL A 374 23.46 -18.08 9.86
N TYR A 375 22.92 -19.28 10.11
CA TYR A 375 23.58 -20.35 10.85
C TYR A 375 23.66 -21.68 10.08
N GLY A 376 22.71 -21.96 9.18
CA GLY A 376 22.65 -23.21 8.40
C GLY A 376 23.53 -23.25 7.14
N GLY A 377 24.17 -22.15 6.76
CA GLY A 377 25.03 -22.07 5.57
C GLY A 377 24.31 -22.04 4.22
N VAL A 378 22.99 -21.81 4.21
CA VAL A 378 22.21 -21.66 2.97
C VAL A 378 22.61 -20.37 2.24
N ARG A 379 23.11 -20.53 1.01
CA ARG A 379 23.42 -19.41 0.09
C ARG A 379 22.16 -19.03 -0.70
N ILE A 380 21.70 -17.80 -0.57
CA ILE A 380 20.47 -17.29 -1.19
C ILE A 380 20.59 -17.35 -2.72
N THR A 381 21.76 -17.07 -3.29
CA THR A 381 22.00 -17.18 -4.73
C THR A 381 21.75 -18.58 -5.27
N GLN A 382 22.04 -19.64 -4.50
CA GLN A 382 21.74 -21.02 -4.93
C GLN A 382 20.24 -21.29 -4.96
N VAL A 383 19.54 -20.92 -3.88
CA VAL A 383 18.08 -21.11 -3.78
C VAL A 383 17.36 -20.41 -4.92
N LEU A 384 17.70 -19.15 -5.18
CA LEU A 384 17.05 -18.36 -6.22
C LEU A 384 17.47 -18.76 -7.65
N SER A 385 18.69 -19.26 -7.85
CA SER A 385 19.12 -19.78 -9.16
C SER A 385 18.53 -21.15 -9.49
N ALA A 386 18.04 -21.90 -8.50
CA ALA A 386 17.39 -23.19 -8.71
C ALA A 386 15.93 -23.06 -9.17
N ILE A 387 15.31 -21.89 -9.05
CA ILE A 387 13.92 -21.64 -9.47
C ILE A 387 13.87 -21.56 -11.01
N PRO A 388 13.08 -22.41 -11.71
CA PRO A 388 13.03 -22.41 -13.17
C PRO A 388 12.52 -21.08 -13.75
N GLU A 389 13.06 -20.64 -14.90
CA GLU A 389 12.64 -19.37 -15.54
C GLU A 389 11.14 -19.29 -15.87
N ALA A 390 10.48 -20.43 -16.09
CA ALA A 390 9.03 -20.49 -16.28
C ALA A 390 8.29 -20.10 -14.98
N GLU A 391 8.79 -20.56 -13.83
CA GLU A 391 8.23 -20.26 -12.51
C GLU A 391 8.49 -18.81 -12.11
N VAL A 392 9.70 -18.29 -12.37
CA VAL A 392 10.02 -16.86 -12.19
C VAL A 392 9.09 -15.96 -13.02
N ARG A 393 8.70 -16.39 -14.24
CA ARG A 393 7.70 -15.67 -15.04
C ARG A 393 6.31 -15.74 -14.43
N ARG A 394 5.85 -16.93 -14.01
CA ARG A 394 4.55 -17.14 -13.33
C ARG A 394 4.42 -16.27 -12.09
N MET A 395 5.40 -16.34 -11.19
CA MET A 395 5.47 -15.52 -9.96
C MET A 395 5.37 -14.03 -10.27
N ARG A 396 6.13 -13.54 -11.26
CA ARG A 396 6.13 -12.13 -11.65
C ARG A 396 4.83 -11.67 -12.31
N GLU A 397 4.14 -12.54 -13.05
CA GLU A 397 2.84 -12.23 -13.64
C GLU A 397 1.80 -12.06 -12.55
N ARG A 398 1.72 -13.01 -11.61
CA ARG A 398 0.85 -12.94 -10.43
C ARG A 398 1.13 -11.72 -9.56
N LEU A 399 2.40 -11.42 -9.32
CA LEU A 399 2.85 -10.24 -8.57
C LEU A 399 2.34 -8.92 -9.18
N LEU A 400 2.29 -8.83 -10.52
CA LEU A 400 1.80 -7.63 -11.22
C LEU A 400 0.26 -7.56 -11.30
N GLU A 401 -0.46 -8.66 -11.06
CA GLU A 401 -1.91 -8.66 -10.83
C GLU A 401 -2.27 -8.11 -9.44
N LEU A 402 -1.45 -8.41 -8.42
CA LEU A 402 -1.61 -7.92 -7.05
C LEU A 402 -1.21 -6.44 -6.89
N ALA A 403 -0.39 -5.91 -7.80
CA ALA A 403 0.15 -4.55 -7.75
C ALA A 403 -0.88 -3.40 -7.55
N PRO A 404 -2.12 -3.43 -8.12
CA PRO A 404 -3.15 -2.45 -7.81
C PRO A 404 -3.58 -2.46 -6.34
N GLY A 405 -3.69 -3.65 -5.73
CA GLY A 405 -4.15 -3.84 -4.36
C GLY A 405 -3.18 -3.34 -3.28
N VAL A 406 -1.90 -3.15 -3.61
CA VAL A 406 -0.90 -2.63 -2.66
C VAL A 406 -0.46 -1.18 -2.93
N MET A 407 -1.03 -0.52 -3.95
CA MET A 407 -0.81 0.91 -4.19
C MET A 407 -1.94 1.76 -3.61
N TYR A 408 -1.68 3.04 -3.45
CA TYR A 408 -2.66 4.03 -3.04
C TYR A 408 -2.94 4.96 -4.23
N ARG A 409 -4.17 4.98 -4.76
CA ARG A 409 -4.53 5.86 -5.88
C ARG A 409 -4.67 7.30 -5.41
N ARG A 410 -4.34 8.25 -6.28
CA ARG A 410 -4.46 9.67 -5.95
C ARG A 410 -5.94 10.03 -5.67
N HIS A 411 -6.18 10.88 -4.68
CA HIS A 411 -7.45 11.58 -4.51
C HIS A 411 -7.87 12.30 -5.81
N GLY A 412 -9.17 12.35 -6.09
CA GLY A 412 -9.70 12.89 -7.35
C GLY A 412 -9.35 12.04 -8.59
N SER A 413 -9.06 10.75 -8.42
CA SER A 413 -8.75 9.84 -9.52
C SER A 413 -9.93 9.64 -10.48
N SER A 414 -9.62 9.42 -11.77
CA SER A 414 -10.62 9.21 -12.84
C SER A 414 -11.55 8.04 -12.52
N ALA A 415 -12.82 8.11 -12.93
CA ALA A 415 -13.83 7.07 -12.70
C ALA A 415 -13.34 5.64 -13.06
N GLY A 416 -12.70 5.45 -14.23
CA GLY A 416 -12.15 4.14 -14.63
C GLY A 416 -11.01 3.61 -13.76
N LEU A 417 -10.33 4.45 -12.97
CA LEU A 417 -9.39 3.99 -11.94
C LEU A 417 -10.10 3.67 -10.62
N ARG A 418 -11.23 4.32 -10.32
CA ARG A 418 -12.05 4.04 -9.12
C ARG A 418 -12.82 2.73 -9.21
N ALA A 419 -12.89 2.12 -10.40
CA ALA A 419 -13.44 0.79 -10.62
C ALA A 419 -12.45 -0.34 -10.26
N ILE A 420 -11.16 -0.03 -10.10
CA ILE A 420 -10.14 -0.96 -9.63
C ILE A 420 -9.88 -0.64 -8.15
N LYS A 421 -10.04 -1.64 -7.28
CA LYS A 421 -9.74 -1.49 -5.85
C LYS A 421 -8.24 -1.25 -5.64
N ASP A 422 -7.92 -0.24 -4.84
CA ASP A 422 -6.58 0.03 -4.34
C ASP A 422 -6.41 -0.44 -2.88
N ALA A 423 -5.26 -0.17 -2.26
CA ALA A 423 -5.00 -0.54 -0.86
C ALA A 423 -6.01 0.06 0.13
N VAL A 424 -6.54 1.26 -0.13
CA VAL A 424 -7.58 1.88 0.71
C VAL A 424 -8.92 1.19 0.49
N ASP A 425 -9.29 0.96 -0.76
CA ASP A 425 -10.57 0.33 -1.11
C ASP A 425 -10.65 -1.10 -0.53
N LEU A 426 -9.56 -1.89 -0.59
CA LEU A 426 -9.46 -3.21 0.04
C LEU A 426 -9.48 -3.16 1.57
N ALA A 427 -8.75 -2.20 2.18
CA ALA A 427 -8.74 -2.04 3.63
C ALA A 427 -10.14 -1.68 4.17
N ILE A 428 -10.92 -0.87 3.44
CA ILE A 428 -12.29 -0.52 3.83
C ILE A 428 -13.27 -1.69 3.69
N ASP A 429 -13.13 -2.53 2.65
CA ASP A 429 -13.91 -3.77 2.57
C ASP A 429 -13.60 -4.71 3.75
N GLY A 430 -12.33 -4.82 4.16
CA GLY A 430 -11.89 -5.55 5.35
C GLY A 430 -12.46 -4.97 6.66
N VAL A 431 -12.43 -3.65 6.83
CA VAL A 431 -13.08 -2.94 7.94
C VAL A 431 -14.56 -3.30 8.02
N PHE A 432 -15.30 -3.30 6.91
CA PHE A 432 -16.71 -3.69 6.91
C PHE A 432 -16.90 -5.16 7.28
N ARG A 433 -16.10 -6.11 6.76
CA ARG A 433 -16.17 -7.53 7.16
C ARG A 433 -15.96 -7.68 8.67
N ARG A 434 -14.91 -7.07 9.21
CA ARG A 434 -14.53 -7.11 10.63
C ARG A 434 -15.60 -6.48 11.53
N ILE A 435 -16.07 -5.27 11.20
CA ILE A 435 -17.13 -4.59 11.96
C ILE A 435 -18.41 -5.43 11.96
N ARG A 436 -18.90 -5.87 10.79
CA ARG A 436 -20.12 -6.70 10.72
C ARG A 436 -20.01 -7.96 11.58
N ARG A 437 -18.86 -8.64 11.60
CA ARG A 437 -18.62 -9.83 12.44
C ARG A 437 -18.67 -9.49 13.94
N ARG A 438 -17.92 -8.47 14.38
CA ARG A 438 -17.87 -8.04 15.80
C ARG A 438 -19.22 -7.52 16.31
N VAL A 439 -19.93 -6.75 15.50
CA VAL A 439 -21.27 -6.22 15.80
C VAL A 439 -22.31 -7.34 15.91
N ARG A 440 -22.33 -8.30 14.97
CA ARG A 440 -23.24 -9.46 15.06
C ARG A 440 -22.98 -10.30 16.31
N ALA A 441 -21.72 -10.50 16.68
CA ALA A 441 -21.35 -11.22 17.90
C ALA A 441 -21.80 -10.48 19.17
N LEU A 442 -21.63 -9.15 19.22
CA LEU A 442 -22.17 -8.30 20.28
C LEU A 442 -23.70 -8.42 20.41
N GLU A 443 -24.42 -8.27 19.29
CA GLU A 443 -25.89 -8.32 19.22
C GLU A 443 -26.43 -9.72 19.59
N SER A 444 -25.71 -10.79 19.23
CA SER A 444 -26.06 -12.19 19.56
C SER A 444 -25.51 -12.71 20.90
N ARG A 445 -24.75 -11.89 21.64
CA ARG A 445 -24.03 -12.26 22.88
C ARG A 445 -23.08 -13.45 22.72
N GLN A 446 -22.47 -13.60 21.55
CA GLN A 446 -21.48 -14.62 21.26
C GLN A 446 -20.06 -14.10 21.51
N LEU A 447 -19.15 -14.98 21.92
CA LEU A 447 -17.72 -14.68 21.97
C LEU A 447 -17.19 -14.51 20.53
N VAL A 448 -16.50 -13.40 20.27
CA VAL A 448 -15.72 -13.25 19.03
C VAL A 448 -14.46 -14.08 19.19
N VAL A 449 -14.40 -15.23 18.51
CA VAL A 449 -13.11 -15.86 18.20
C VAL A 449 -12.46 -15.03 17.10
N VAL A 450 -11.26 -14.52 17.37
CA VAL A 450 -10.40 -13.91 16.36
C VAL A 450 -9.54 -15.05 15.80
N ASP A 451 -10.05 -15.71 14.77
CA ASP A 451 -9.22 -16.57 13.92
C ASP A 451 -8.81 -15.76 12.69
N ASP A 452 -7.51 -15.49 12.57
CA ASP A 452 -6.96 -14.72 11.46
C ASP A 452 -7.25 -15.39 10.10
N ALA A 453 -7.51 -16.70 10.05
CA ALA A 453 -7.88 -17.40 8.82
C ALA A 453 -9.35 -17.15 8.39
N GLU A 454 -10.26 -16.87 9.33
CA GLU A 454 -11.66 -16.50 9.03
C GLU A 454 -11.81 -15.01 8.68
N GLU A 455 -10.85 -14.16 9.06
CA GLU A 455 -10.82 -12.73 8.72
C GLU A 455 -10.46 -12.46 7.26
N ASP A 456 -9.63 -13.34 6.69
CA ASP A 456 -9.08 -13.32 5.33
C ASP A 456 -9.96 -14.13 4.34
N GLY A 457 -11.23 -14.34 4.69
CA GLY A 457 -12.08 -15.43 4.21
C GLY A 457 -12.23 -15.64 2.70
N ASP A 458 -12.75 -16.83 2.38
CA ASP A 458 -12.97 -17.43 1.05
C ASP A 458 -14.02 -16.69 0.18
N ASP A 459 -13.88 -15.36 0.00
CA ASP A 459 -14.47 -14.68 -1.15
C ASP A 459 -13.70 -15.06 -2.42
N GLY A 460 -14.11 -16.21 -2.97
CA GLY A 460 -13.53 -16.90 -4.13
C GLY A 460 -12.93 -15.94 -5.15
N TRP A 461 -11.60 -15.97 -5.24
CA TRP A 461 -10.81 -15.14 -6.13
C TRP A 461 -11.40 -15.14 -7.54
N MET A 462 -11.93 -14.00 -7.97
CA MET A 462 -12.30 -13.81 -9.37
C MET A 462 -11.05 -14.11 -10.21
N ASP A 463 -11.20 -15.09 -11.11
CA ASP A 463 -10.15 -15.46 -12.05
C ASP A 463 -9.67 -14.20 -12.80
N GLY A 464 -8.37 -14.12 -13.08
CA GLY A 464 -7.74 -12.97 -13.72
C GLY A 464 -8.32 -12.67 -15.11
N SER A 465 -9.10 -13.60 -15.66
CA SER A 465 -9.90 -13.48 -16.87
C SER A 465 -11.02 -12.43 -16.78
N ASP A 466 -11.62 -12.17 -15.62
CA ASP A 466 -12.76 -11.23 -15.49
C ASP A 466 -12.32 -9.77 -15.19
N LEU A 467 -11.07 -9.57 -14.77
CA LEU A 467 -10.49 -8.24 -14.52
C LEU A 467 -10.18 -7.45 -15.81
N TYR A 468 -10.20 -8.13 -16.96
CA TYR A 468 -10.03 -7.52 -18.27
C TYR A 468 -11.01 -8.16 -19.27
N GLY A 469 -12.05 -7.41 -19.65
CA GLY A 469 -12.90 -7.72 -20.80
C GLY A 469 -12.13 -7.65 -22.12
N LEU A 470 -11.22 -8.60 -22.33
CA LEU A 470 -10.36 -8.80 -23.48
C LEU A 470 -10.61 -10.21 -24.02
N ARG A 471 -11.71 -10.34 -24.76
CA ARG A 471 -11.83 -11.32 -25.85
C ARG A 471 -11.59 -10.57 -27.17
#